data_AF-A0A328P9J4-F1
#
_entry.id   AF-A0A328P9J4-F1
#
_cell.length_a   1.000
_cell.length_b   1.000
_cell.length_c   1.000
_cell.angle_alpha   90.00
_cell.angle_beta   90.00
_cell.angle_gamma   90.00
#
_symmetry.space_group_name_H-M   'P 1'
#
loop_
_entity.id
_entity.type
_entity.pdbx_description
1 polymer ?
#
loop_
_entity_poly.entity_id
_entity_poly.type
_entity_poly.pdbx_seq_one_letter_code
_entity_poly.pdbx_strand_id
1 'polypeptide(L)'
;MLRPSLKDPRTLIVILILIVVVMAPIDYHIQNSIPPQDPEEISSLPIGSTVVSGMQVADPAKIRKEPLIIHPDYLIENIEDRDIGAVIYGLFTGTMMTPIKEITEGVEVGGRASQFEGPGMLTIKGDQLVVQPPADFIWAYKTPYTYAIKTKDGIAIMQKNKTIKTVSPEGIGNIHSDYINTTELKEWYNESKVGDRIPIDFSLSNFSDGRLEVPPDQITRFFGENTKKYMEQYPAGTPIMAYMRHYKVEEIATATSQLESFPEYDDINREYNAREFVKAWNGTIVPPGTSSSGKDTVQFTSSRDPKAPGGYASHGTCPPARALRDAVAKAGLPTPTGISWGYFALIYGFDPATDVKVYNDGKYPIMIIMWTEGSGPSMVIYAKILRLIPT
;
A
#
# COMPACT_ATOMS: atom_id res chain seq x y z
N MET A 1 2.41 -26.73 70.51
CA MET A 1 2.37 -25.43 71.21
C MET A 1 3.25 -24.44 70.47
N LEU A 2 2.69 -23.65 69.55
CA LEU A 2 3.39 -22.53 68.89
C LEU A 2 2.38 -21.38 68.74
N ARG A 3 2.32 -20.51 69.76
CA ARG A 3 1.81 -19.13 69.80
C ARG A 3 1.90 -18.71 71.27
N PRO A 4 2.77 -17.76 71.62
CA PRO A 4 2.46 -16.34 71.40
C PRO A 4 3.72 -15.48 71.16
N SER A 5 4.05 -15.13 69.91
CA SER A 5 5.13 -14.16 69.63
C SER A 5 4.77 -13.12 68.56
N LEU A 6 3.55 -13.14 68.04
CA LEU A 6 3.06 -12.23 66.99
C LEU A 6 2.33 -10.99 67.55
N LYS A 7 2.39 -10.74 68.86
CA LYS A 7 1.67 -9.62 69.50
C LYS A 7 2.52 -8.36 69.73
N ASP A 8 3.84 -8.43 69.58
CA ASP A 8 4.72 -7.27 69.72
C ASP A 8 4.93 -6.61 68.34
N PRO A 9 4.48 -5.35 68.13
CA PRO A 9 4.65 -4.63 66.88
C PRO A 9 6.11 -4.58 66.40
N ARG A 10 7.07 -4.57 67.34
CA ARG A 10 8.51 -4.47 67.02
C ARG A 10 9.02 -5.74 66.36
N THR A 11 8.60 -6.92 66.82
CA THR A 11 8.96 -8.21 66.24
C THR A 11 8.38 -8.34 64.82
N LEU A 12 7.18 -7.81 64.61
CA LEU A 12 6.53 -7.78 63.29
C LEU A 12 7.28 -6.87 62.30
N ILE A 13 7.72 -5.69 62.76
CA ILE A 13 8.52 -4.75 61.97
C ILE A 13 9.88 -5.36 61.62
N VAL A 14 10.56 -6.01 62.56
CA VAL A 14 11.84 -6.67 62.31
C VAL A 14 11.68 -7.79 61.28
N ILE A 15 10.63 -8.60 61.37
CA ILE A 15 10.33 -9.65 60.38
C ILE A 15 10.07 -9.04 59.00
N LEU A 16 9.29 -7.96 58.90
CA LEU A 16 9.03 -7.25 57.64
C LEU A 16 10.31 -6.68 57.01
N ILE A 17 11.18 -6.05 57.80
CA ILE A 17 12.47 -5.53 57.32
C ILE A 17 13.34 -6.70 56.82
N LEU A 18 13.38 -7.82 57.54
CA LEU A 18 14.18 -8.98 57.15
C LEU A 18 13.67 -9.63 55.86
N ILE A 19 12.35 -9.65 55.65
CA ILE A 19 11.73 -10.06 54.38
C ILE A 19 12.15 -9.11 53.25
N VAL A 20 12.06 -7.80 53.45
CA VAL A 20 12.45 -6.82 52.40
C VAL A 20 13.95 -6.91 52.07
N VAL A 21 14.82 -7.07 53.06
CA VAL A 21 16.27 -7.20 52.86
C VAL A 21 16.66 -8.48 52.11
N VAL A 22 15.91 -9.57 52.30
CA VAL A 22 16.12 -10.83 51.56
C VAL A 22 15.47 -10.78 50.17
N MET A 23 14.32 -10.15 50.03
CA MET A 23 13.58 -10.08 48.76
C MET A 23 14.20 -9.09 47.77
N ALA A 24 14.74 -7.95 48.21
CA ALA A 24 15.26 -6.92 47.31
C ALA A 24 16.45 -7.38 46.41
N PRO A 25 17.44 -8.17 46.90
CA PRO A 25 18.48 -8.74 46.06
C PRO A 25 17.96 -9.81 45.10
N ILE A 26 16.93 -10.57 45.53
CA ILE A 26 16.29 -11.61 44.71
C ILE A 26 15.51 -10.95 43.57
N ASP A 27 14.74 -9.92 43.87
CA ASP A 27 14.01 -9.09 42.90
C ASP A 27 14.97 -8.45 41.88
N TYR A 28 16.03 -7.78 42.35
CA TYR A 28 17.06 -7.21 41.47
C TYR A 28 17.76 -8.25 40.58
N HIS A 29 18.02 -9.46 41.11
CA HIS A 29 18.65 -10.51 40.32
C HIS A 29 17.68 -11.10 39.29
N ILE A 30 16.41 -11.26 39.63
CA ILE A 30 15.39 -11.81 38.74
C ILE A 30 15.03 -10.84 37.60
N GLN A 31 14.80 -9.56 37.92
CA GLN A 31 14.51 -8.52 36.91
C GLN A 31 15.63 -8.39 35.87
N ASN A 32 16.89 -8.62 36.27
CA ASN A 32 18.03 -8.58 35.35
C ASN A 32 18.35 -9.93 34.68
N SER A 33 17.70 -11.04 35.09
CA SER A 33 18.00 -12.39 34.58
C SER A 33 16.93 -12.93 33.63
N ILE A 34 15.70 -12.39 33.66
CA ILE A 34 14.63 -12.80 32.76
C ILE A 34 14.55 -11.77 31.62
N PRO A 35 14.97 -12.12 30.39
CA PRO A 35 14.86 -11.19 29.27
C PRO A 35 13.38 -10.90 28.97
N PRO A 36 13.05 -9.72 28.42
CA PRO A 36 11.72 -9.45 27.86
C PRO A 36 11.28 -10.54 26.87
N GLN A 37 9.98 -10.83 26.81
CA GLN A 37 9.46 -11.77 25.83
C GLN A 37 9.64 -11.19 24.41
N ASP A 38 10.07 -12.02 23.46
CA ASP A 38 10.17 -11.61 22.07
C ASP A 38 8.77 -11.19 21.54
N PRO A 39 8.60 -9.95 21.07
CA PRO A 39 7.33 -9.46 20.53
C PRO A 39 6.79 -10.30 19.36
N GLU A 40 7.65 -10.98 18.60
CA GLU A 40 7.21 -11.86 17.52
C GLU A 40 6.44 -13.09 18.03
N GLU A 41 6.79 -13.60 19.21
CA GLU A 41 6.13 -14.78 19.79
C GLU A 41 4.67 -14.52 20.11
N ILE A 42 4.36 -13.32 20.59
CA ILE A 42 2.99 -12.92 20.92
C ILE A 42 2.21 -12.45 19.70
N SER A 43 2.85 -12.26 18.54
CA SER A 43 2.15 -11.75 17.37
C SER A 43 1.15 -12.76 16.78
N SER A 44 0.01 -12.25 16.33
CA SER A 44 -1.00 -12.97 15.55
C SER A 44 -0.77 -12.85 14.03
N LEU A 45 0.03 -11.87 13.60
CA LEU A 45 0.31 -11.59 12.18
C LEU A 45 1.82 -11.45 11.94
N PRO A 46 2.31 -11.68 10.72
CA PRO A 46 3.70 -11.36 10.40
C PRO A 46 4.02 -9.89 10.65
N ILE A 47 5.23 -9.61 11.17
CA ILE A 47 5.73 -8.23 11.30
C ILE A 47 5.81 -7.58 9.91
N GLY A 48 5.40 -6.33 9.82
CA GLY A 48 5.19 -5.59 8.57
C GLY A 48 3.79 -5.78 7.97
N SER A 49 2.88 -6.54 8.59
CA SER A 49 1.51 -6.68 8.08
C SER A 49 0.73 -5.37 8.15
N THR A 50 -0.13 -5.11 7.16
CA THR A 50 -1.11 -4.02 7.25
C THR A 50 -2.19 -4.39 8.25
N VAL A 51 -2.53 -3.45 9.13
CA VAL A 51 -3.54 -3.62 10.17
C VAL A 51 -4.52 -2.45 10.17
N VAL A 52 -5.79 -2.75 10.45
CA VAL A 52 -6.82 -1.75 10.71
C VAL A 52 -7.36 -1.94 12.12
N SER A 53 -7.92 -0.86 12.69
CA SER A 53 -8.52 -0.89 14.03
C SER A 53 -9.49 -2.06 14.19
N GLY A 54 -9.38 -2.75 15.31
CA GLY A 54 -10.14 -3.95 15.65
C GLY A 54 -9.59 -5.25 15.09
N MET A 55 -8.44 -5.30 14.40
CA MET A 55 -7.82 -6.58 14.01
C MET A 55 -7.09 -7.23 15.19
N GLN A 56 -7.13 -8.56 15.28
CA GLN A 56 -6.28 -9.30 16.22
C GLN A 56 -4.81 -9.20 15.77
N VAL A 57 -3.95 -8.63 16.61
CA VAL A 57 -2.53 -8.40 16.30
C VAL A 57 -1.60 -9.05 17.32
N ALA A 58 -2.01 -9.14 18.59
CA ALA A 58 -1.34 -9.92 19.63
C ALA A 58 -2.23 -11.08 20.04
N ASP A 59 -1.66 -12.23 20.40
CA ASP A 59 -2.37 -13.39 20.92
C ASP A 59 -2.19 -13.46 22.45
N PRO A 60 -3.22 -13.09 23.24
CA PRO A 60 -3.12 -13.12 24.70
C PRO A 60 -2.77 -14.51 25.27
N ALA A 61 -3.08 -15.59 24.55
CA ALA A 61 -2.76 -16.94 25.00
C ALA A 61 -1.25 -17.27 24.93
N LYS A 62 -0.49 -16.52 24.14
CA LYS A 62 0.97 -16.67 23.99
C LYS A 62 1.77 -15.76 24.91
N ILE A 63 1.10 -14.84 25.62
CA ILE A 63 1.75 -13.94 26.58
C ILE A 63 2.35 -14.77 27.72
N ARG A 64 3.61 -14.48 28.03
CA ARG A 64 4.35 -15.14 29.10
C ARG A 64 3.63 -14.98 30.43
N LYS A 65 3.66 -16.06 31.22
CA LYS A 65 3.11 -16.11 32.57
C LYS A 65 4.27 -16.13 33.55
N GLU A 66 4.21 -15.21 34.51
CA GLU A 66 5.26 -14.99 35.48
C GLU A 66 4.73 -15.21 36.90
N PRO A 67 5.51 -15.78 37.84
CA PRO A 67 5.07 -15.93 39.22
C PRO A 67 4.63 -14.61 39.85
N LEU A 68 3.44 -14.59 40.47
CA LEU A 68 2.86 -13.39 41.10
C LEU A 68 3.75 -12.80 42.21
N ILE A 69 4.57 -13.65 42.85
CA ILE A 69 5.51 -13.22 43.90
C ILE A 69 6.63 -12.36 43.31
N ILE A 70 6.97 -12.56 42.04
CA ILE A 70 8.02 -11.81 41.34
C ILE A 70 7.44 -10.50 40.79
N HIS A 71 6.24 -10.56 40.20
CA HIS A 71 5.56 -9.40 39.63
C HIS A 71 4.18 -9.15 40.26
N PRO A 72 4.12 -8.67 41.52
CA PRO A 72 2.85 -8.33 42.18
C PRO A 72 2.19 -7.08 41.58
N ASP A 73 2.96 -6.21 40.96
CA ASP A 73 2.56 -5.05 40.16
C ASP A 73 1.66 -5.45 38.98
N TYR A 74 1.95 -6.55 38.29
CA TYR A 74 1.10 -7.05 37.20
C TYR A 74 -0.33 -7.36 37.63
N LEU A 75 -0.56 -7.72 38.90
CA LEU A 75 -1.92 -7.89 39.43
C LEU A 75 -2.67 -6.56 39.47
N ILE A 76 -2.01 -5.49 39.90
CA ILE A 76 -2.58 -4.16 40.00
C ILE A 76 -2.87 -3.63 38.59
N GLU A 77 -1.90 -3.73 37.69
CA GLU A 77 -2.02 -3.27 36.30
C GLU A 77 -3.14 -4.01 35.56
N ASN A 78 -3.24 -5.33 35.68
CA ASN A 78 -4.34 -6.09 35.07
C ASN A 78 -5.73 -5.71 35.66
N ILE A 79 -5.81 -5.30 36.94
CA ILE A 79 -7.05 -4.76 37.53
C ILE A 79 -7.39 -3.40 36.89
N GLU A 80 -6.41 -2.51 36.78
CA GLU A 80 -6.57 -1.18 36.18
C GLU A 80 -6.97 -1.26 34.70
N ASP A 81 -6.38 -2.21 33.99
CA ASP A 81 -6.67 -2.54 32.60
C ASP A 81 -7.99 -3.29 32.41
N ARG A 82 -8.64 -3.69 33.51
CA ARG A 82 -9.89 -4.46 33.53
C ARG A 82 -9.77 -5.84 32.88
N ASP A 83 -8.57 -6.42 32.87
CA ASP A 83 -8.36 -7.83 32.51
C ASP A 83 -8.71 -8.74 33.70
N ILE A 84 -10.01 -8.84 33.98
CA ILE A 84 -10.52 -9.67 35.07
C ILE A 84 -10.18 -11.15 34.88
N GLY A 85 -10.01 -11.60 33.63
CA GLY A 85 -9.59 -12.96 33.31
C GLY A 85 -8.18 -13.24 33.82
N ALA A 86 -7.23 -12.33 33.55
CA ALA A 86 -5.87 -12.42 34.05
C ALA A 86 -5.80 -12.38 35.58
N VAL A 87 -6.60 -11.52 36.21
CA VAL A 87 -6.66 -11.40 37.68
C VAL A 87 -7.14 -12.70 38.32
N ILE A 88 -8.23 -13.28 37.82
CA ILE A 88 -8.77 -14.55 38.33
C ILE A 88 -7.73 -15.66 38.13
N TYR A 89 -7.14 -15.77 36.94
CA TYR A 89 -6.11 -16.76 36.65
C TYR A 89 -4.92 -16.64 37.61
N GLY A 90 -4.47 -15.41 37.87
CA GLY A 90 -3.39 -15.09 38.79
C GLY A 90 -3.63 -15.57 40.22
N LEU A 91 -4.80 -15.25 40.76
CA LEU A 91 -5.18 -15.63 42.12
C LEU A 91 -5.29 -17.14 42.32
N PHE A 92 -5.73 -17.89 41.30
CA PHE A 92 -5.87 -19.34 41.39
C PHE A 92 -4.59 -20.12 41.11
N THR A 93 -3.73 -19.62 40.22
CA THR A 93 -2.53 -20.37 39.76
C THR A 93 -1.24 -19.91 40.42
N GLY A 94 -1.22 -18.72 41.03
CA GLY A 94 0.00 -18.09 41.55
C GLY A 94 0.90 -17.51 40.46
N THR A 95 0.45 -17.45 39.21
CA THR A 95 1.17 -16.86 38.06
C THR A 95 0.32 -15.80 37.36
N MET A 96 0.88 -14.60 37.14
CA MET A 96 0.28 -13.49 36.41
C MET A 96 0.67 -13.52 34.95
N MET A 97 -0.25 -13.11 34.06
CA MET A 97 0.11 -12.75 32.69
C MET A 97 0.74 -11.36 32.69
N THR A 98 1.82 -11.17 31.93
CA THR A 98 2.38 -9.84 31.69
C THR A 98 1.30 -8.93 31.10
N PRO A 99 1.01 -7.76 31.69
CA PRO A 99 0.01 -6.83 31.19
C PRO A 99 0.29 -6.45 29.74
N ILE A 100 -0.75 -6.43 28.89
CA ILE A 100 -0.54 -6.26 27.45
C ILE A 100 0.14 -4.93 27.12
N LYS A 101 -0.11 -3.89 27.93
CA LYS A 101 0.43 -2.54 27.73
C LYS A 101 1.93 -2.45 27.99
N GLU A 102 2.49 -3.38 28.76
CA GLU A 102 3.94 -3.45 28.99
C GLU A 102 4.68 -3.96 27.75
N ILE A 103 4.03 -4.82 26.96
CA ILE A 103 4.63 -5.51 25.81
C ILE A 103 4.06 -5.08 24.45
N THR A 104 3.10 -4.14 24.44
CA THR A 104 2.49 -3.64 23.20
C THR A 104 2.19 -2.14 23.23
N GLU A 105 2.19 -1.51 22.05
CA GLU A 105 1.77 -0.12 21.83
C GLU A 105 0.67 -0.08 20.74
N GLY A 106 -0.44 0.61 20.99
CA GLY A 106 -1.58 0.68 20.06
C GLY A 106 -2.45 -0.59 20.02
N VAL A 107 -2.41 -1.41 21.07
CA VAL A 107 -3.14 -2.67 21.20
C VAL A 107 -3.97 -2.65 22.49
N GLU A 108 -5.23 -3.04 22.42
CA GLU A 108 -6.09 -3.17 23.60
C GLU A 108 -5.88 -4.53 24.31
N VAL A 109 -6.36 -4.65 25.55
CA VAL A 109 -6.25 -5.86 26.42
C VAL A 109 -6.57 -7.17 25.70
N GLY A 110 -7.56 -7.17 24.81
CA GLY A 110 -7.93 -8.35 24.02
C GLY A 110 -6.94 -8.72 22.90
N GLY A 111 -5.82 -8.03 22.76
CA GLY A 111 -4.83 -8.22 21.70
C GLY A 111 -5.23 -7.63 20.35
N ARG A 112 -6.16 -6.67 20.33
CA ARG A 112 -6.66 -6.05 19.09
C ARG A 112 -6.04 -4.67 18.86
N ALA A 113 -5.69 -4.38 17.62
CA ALA A 113 -5.26 -3.07 17.17
C ALA A 113 -6.31 -2.01 17.53
N SER A 114 -5.91 -0.90 18.15
CA SER A 114 -6.83 0.16 18.58
C SER A 114 -6.16 1.54 18.52
N GLN A 115 -6.96 2.61 18.67
CA GLN A 115 -6.48 4.00 18.83
C GLN A 115 -5.76 4.63 17.62
N PHE A 116 -6.05 4.18 16.39
CA PHE A 116 -5.62 4.85 15.15
C PHE A 116 -6.69 4.76 14.06
N GLU A 117 -6.56 5.59 13.03
CA GLU A 117 -7.40 5.60 11.85
C GLU A 117 -6.57 5.32 10.58
N GLY A 118 -7.11 4.50 9.68
CA GLY A 118 -6.45 4.14 8.43
C GLY A 118 -5.61 2.84 8.51
N PRO A 119 -4.78 2.57 7.49
CA PRO A 119 -4.02 1.33 7.36
C PRO A 119 -2.70 1.41 8.13
N GLY A 120 -2.74 1.08 9.42
CA GLY A 120 -1.54 0.94 10.24
C GLY A 120 -0.64 -0.21 9.80
N MET A 121 0.54 -0.30 10.40
CA MET A 121 1.51 -1.37 10.18
C MET A 121 1.91 -1.99 11.51
N LEU A 122 1.90 -3.33 11.57
CA LEU A 122 2.43 -4.05 12.72
C LEU A 122 3.96 -4.04 12.65
N THR A 123 4.62 -3.54 13.69
CA THR A 123 6.08 -3.40 13.76
C THR A 123 6.58 -3.77 15.16
N ILE A 124 7.90 -3.73 15.34
CA ILE A 124 8.56 -3.93 16.63
C ILE A 124 9.37 -2.69 16.96
N LYS A 125 9.28 -2.24 18.21
CA LYS A 125 10.05 -1.09 18.73
C LYS A 125 10.63 -1.46 20.09
N GLY A 126 11.93 -1.74 20.12
CA GLY A 126 12.55 -2.34 21.31
C GLY A 126 11.91 -3.69 21.60
N ASP A 127 11.41 -3.86 22.81
CA ASP A 127 10.80 -5.11 23.29
C ASP A 127 9.26 -5.09 23.22
N GLN A 128 8.68 -4.22 22.39
CA GLN A 128 7.23 -4.08 22.25
C GLN A 128 6.73 -4.38 20.83
N LEU A 129 5.58 -5.05 20.75
CA LEU A 129 4.80 -5.18 19.53
C LEU A 129 3.97 -3.91 19.33
N VAL A 130 4.24 -3.18 18.25
CA VAL A 130 3.65 -1.85 18.04
C VAL A 130 2.77 -1.83 16.80
N VAL A 131 1.58 -1.28 16.93
CA VAL A 131 0.77 -0.89 15.78
C VAL A 131 1.10 0.55 15.41
N GLN A 132 1.97 0.72 14.43
CA GLN A 132 2.37 2.02 13.92
C GLN A 132 1.23 2.62 13.09
N PRO A 133 0.72 3.83 13.43
CA PRO A 133 -0.25 4.53 12.60
C PRO A 133 0.29 4.80 11.18
N PRO A 134 -0.58 4.89 10.16
CA PRO A 134 -0.15 5.21 8.81
C PRO A 134 0.52 6.60 8.74
N ALA A 135 1.53 6.71 7.88
CA ALA A 135 2.02 8.03 7.44
C ALA A 135 0.95 8.75 6.59
N ASP A 136 1.10 10.06 6.41
CA ASP A 136 0.15 10.87 5.63
C ASP A 136 0.05 10.43 4.17
N PHE A 137 1.11 9.84 3.61
CA PHE A 137 1.13 9.25 2.29
C PHE A 137 1.74 7.86 2.33
N ILE A 138 1.02 6.89 1.76
CA ILE A 138 1.52 5.53 1.55
C ILE A 138 1.24 5.17 0.10
N TRP A 139 2.28 4.78 -0.62
CA TRP A 139 2.18 4.26 -1.97
C TRP A 139 2.87 2.91 -2.09
N ALA A 140 2.43 2.12 -3.06
CA ALA A 140 2.97 0.80 -3.37
C ALA A 140 2.93 0.54 -4.86
N TYR A 141 3.61 -0.48 -5.33
CA TYR A 141 3.60 -0.87 -6.74
C TYR A 141 2.46 -1.85 -7.02
N LYS A 142 1.74 -1.62 -8.13
CA LYS A 142 0.80 -2.60 -8.71
C LYS A 142 1.61 -3.78 -9.24
N THR A 143 1.58 -4.91 -8.54
CA THR A 143 2.40 -6.07 -8.88
C THR A 143 1.51 -7.24 -9.30
N PRO A 144 1.80 -7.92 -10.42
CA PRO A 144 1.10 -9.15 -10.78
C PRO A 144 1.10 -10.19 -9.65
N TYR A 145 -0.09 -10.64 -9.25
CA TYR A 145 -0.28 -11.59 -8.15
C TYR A 145 -0.76 -12.97 -8.64
N THR A 146 -1.77 -12.95 -9.51
CA THR A 146 -2.33 -14.15 -10.13
C THR A 146 -2.05 -14.13 -11.63
N TYR A 147 -1.62 -15.27 -12.17
CA TYR A 147 -1.38 -15.44 -13.61
C TYR A 147 -2.27 -16.54 -14.18
N ALA A 148 -2.77 -16.31 -15.39
CA ALA A 148 -3.23 -17.37 -16.27
C ALA A 148 -2.03 -17.82 -17.14
N ILE A 149 -1.75 -19.12 -17.15
CA ILE A 149 -0.68 -19.72 -17.96
C ILE A 149 -1.29 -20.68 -18.95
N LYS A 150 -0.98 -20.52 -20.24
CA LYS A 150 -1.47 -21.42 -21.27
C LYS A 150 -0.81 -22.80 -21.13
N THR A 151 -1.64 -23.82 -21.08
CA THR A 151 -1.24 -25.24 -21.07
C THR A 151 -1.73 -25.92 -22.35
N LYS A 152 -1.36 -27.20 -22.54
CA LYS A 152 -1.85 -27.99 -23.68
C LYS A 152 -3.37 -28.17 -23.66
N ASP A 153 -3.95 -28.23 -22.46
CA ASP A 153 -5.33 -28.65 -22.24
C ASP A 153 -6.21 -27.50 -21.69
N GLY A 154 -5.74 -26.24 -21.74
CA GLY A 154 -6.47 -25.08 -21.21
C GLY A 154 -5.56 -24.07 -20.51
N ILE A 155 -6.01 -23.51 -19.39
CA ILE A 155 -5.28 -22.51 -18.59
C ILE A 155 -5.03 -23.01 -17.17
N ALA A 156 -3.80 -22.88 -16.70
CA ALA A 156 -3.45 -23.01 -15.28
C ALA A 156 -3.46 -21.65 -14.61
N ILE A 157 -4.21 -21.51 -13.51
CA ILE A 157 -4.22 -20.32 -12.67
C ILE A 157 -3.17 -20.50 -11.58
N MET A 158 -2.20 -19.59 -11.54
CA MET A 158 -1.09 -19.64 -10.61
C MET A 158 -1.05 -18.42 -9.70
N GLN A 159 -0.87 -18.67 -8.40
CA GLN A 159 -0.61 -17.66 -7.38
C GLN A 159 0.68 -18.03 -6.63
N LYS A 160 1.62 -17.08 -6.50
CA LYS A 160 2.91 -17.29 -5.80
C LYS A 160 3.60 -18.62 -6.16
N ASN A 161 3.70 -18.90 -7.47
CA ASN A 161 4.29 -20.12 -8.04
C ASN A 161 3.56 -21.44 -7.72
N LYS A 162 2.33 -21.40 -7.20
CA LYS A 162 1.49 -22.57 -6.98
C LYS A 162 0.29 -22.54 -7.91
N THR A 163 0.01 -23.64 -8.59
CA THR A 163 -1.24 -23.80 -9.35
C THR A 163 -2.38 -23.99 -8.38
N ILE A 164 -3.35 -23.07 -8.40
CA ILE A 164 -4.53 -23.12 -7.54
C ILE A 164 -5.74 -23.72 -8.25
N LYS A 165 -5.78 -23.63 -9.58
CA LYS A 165 -6.90 -24.10 -10.40
C LYS A 165 -6.43 -24.35 -11.83
N THR A 166 -7.01 -25.35 -12.48
CA THR A 166 -6.85 -25.58 -13.93
C THR A 166 -8.23 -25.47 -14.58
N VAL A 167 -8.29 -24.84 -15.74
CA VAL A 167 -9.53 -24.50 -16.44
C VAL A 167 -9.42 -24.99 -17.88
N SER A 168 -10.40 -25.76 -18.35
CA SER A 168 -10.46 -26.20 -19.75
C SER A 168 -10.77 -25.03 -20.69
N PRO A 169 -10.57 -25.16 -22.02
CA PRO A 169 -10.84 -24.08 -22.97
C PRO A 169 -12.29 -23.56 -22.89
N GLU A 170 -13.26 -24.45 -22.68
CA GLU A 170 -14.68 -24.10 -22.53
C GLU A 170 -14.94 -23.31 -21.23
N GLY A 171 -14.14 -23.56 -20.20
CA GLY A 171 -14.24 -22.94 -18.89
C GLY A 171 -13.60 -21.55 -18.79
N ILE A 172 -12.84 -21.10 -19.79
CA ILE A 172 -12.16 -19.78 -19.80
C ILE A 172 -13.18 -18.65 -19.62
N GLY A 173 -14.40 -18.84 -20.13
CA GLY A 173 -15.52 -17.91 -19.98
C GLY A 173 -15.87 -17.54 -18.53
N ASN A 174 -15.51 -18.41 -17.58
CA ASN A 174 -15.89 -18.29 -16.17
C ASN A 174 -14.75 -17.73 -15.28
N ILE A 175 -13.64 -17.28 -15.90
CA ILE A 175 -12.56 -16.61 -15.17
C ILE A 175 -12.96 -15.16 -14.97
N HIS A 176 -13.18 -14.77 -13.72
CA HIS A 176 -13.48 -13.39 -13.35
C HIS A 176 -12.18 -12.65 -13.03
N SER A 177 -12.02 -11.47 -13.62
CA SER A 177 -10.95 -10.53 -13.32
C SER A 177 -11.49 -9.11 -13.48
N ASP A 178 -11.07 -8.23 -12.59
CA ASP A 178 -11.37 -6.79 -12.68
C ASP A 178 -10.42 -6.06 -13.65
N TYR A 179 -9.40 -6.76 -14.17
CA TYR A 179 -8.31 -6.18 -14.97
C TYR A 179 -8.26 -6.67 -16.41
N ILE A 180 -8.73 -7.90 -16.68
CA ILE A 180 -8.81 -8.46 -18.02
C ILE A 180 -10.22 -8.99 -18.26
N ASN A 181 -10.85 -8.57 -19.35
CA ASN A 181 -12.16 -9.09 -19.66
C ASN A 181 -12.07 -10.47 -20.33
N THR A 182 -13.20 -11.19 -20.33
CA THR A 182 -13.26 -12.56 -20.85
C THR A 182 -12.94 -12.65 -22.35
N THR A 183 -13.22 -11.61 -23.13
CA THR A 183 -12.92 -11.58 -24.57
C THR A 183 -11.41 -11.48 -24.78
N GLU A 184 -10.75 -10.54 -24.12
CA GLU A 184 -9.29 -10.37 -24.15
C GLU A 184 -8.57 -11.63 -23.70
N LEU A 185 -9.05 -12.29 -22.64
CA LEU A 185 -8.43 -13.52 -22.15
C LEU A 185 -8.57 -14.67 -23.17
N LYS A 186 -9.68 -14.73 -23.91
CA LYS A 186 -9.88 -15.73 -24.98
C LYS A 186 -9.03 -15.43 -26.21
N GLU A 187 -8.93 -14.17 -26.61
CA GLU A 187 -8.06 -13.73 -27.70
C GLU A 187 -6.60 -14.05 -27.37
N TRP A 188 -6.13 -13.65 -26.19
CA TRP A 188 -4.82 -14.02 -25.68
C TRP A 188 -4.62 -15.54 -25.66
N TYR A 189 -5.59 -16.32 -25.18
CA TYR A 189 -5.49 -17.77 -25.17
C TYR A 189 -5.33 -18.33 -26.59
N ASN A 190 -6.03 -17.82 -27.59
CA ASN A 190 -5.95 -18.32 -28.97
C ASN A 190 -4.61 -17.99 -29.63
N GLU A 191 -4.04 -16.81 -29.34
CA GLU A 191 -2.81 -16.32 -29.97
C GLU A 191 -1.52 -16.77 -29.25
N SER A 192 -1.61 -17.06 -27.95
CA SER A 192 -0.46 -17.42 -27.11
C SER A 192 0.06 -18.83 -27.37
N LYS A 193 1.29 -19.10 -26.95
CA LYS A 193 1.93 -20.41 -26.96
C LYS A 193 1.83 -21.07 -25.59
N VAL A 194 1.95 -22.39 -25.56
CA VAL A 194 2.02 -23.14 -24.29
C VAL A 194 3.21 -22.62 -23.48
N GLY A 195 2.96 -22.26 -22.23
CA GLY A 195 3.94 -21.65 -21.32
C GLY A 195 3.85 -20.13 -21.24
N ASP A 196 3.18 -19.47 -22.17
CA ASP A 196 2.93 -18.03 -22.08
C ASP A 196 2.02 -17.73 -20.89
N ARG A 197 2.20 -16.55 -20.29
CA ARG A 197 1.46 -16.10 -19.11
C ARG A 197 0.91 -14.69 -19.29
N ILE A 198 -0.26 -14.47 -18.71
CA ILE A 198 -0.90 -13.15 -18.61
C ILE A 198 -1.32 -12.90 -17.15
N PRO A 199 -1.02 -11.73 -16.58
CA PRO A 199 -1.52 -11.38 -15.25
C PRO A 199 -3.04 -11.17 -15.31
N ILE A 200 -3.76 -11.72 -14.34
CA ILE A 200 -5.22 -11.61 -14.23
C ILE A 200 -5.66 -10.99 -12.89
N ASP A 201 -4.74 -10.81 -11.96
CA ASP A 201 -5.01 -10.16 -10.68
C ASP A 201 -3.72 -9.56 -10.11
N PHE A 202 -3.85 -8.53 -9.29
CA PHE A 202 -2.73 -7.69 -8.87
C PHE A 202 -2.78 -7.38 -7.37
N SER A 203 -1.62 -7.41 -6.73
CA SER A 203 -1.39 -7.00 -5.35
C SER A 203 -0.81 -5.59 -5.28
N LEU A 204 -0.76 -5.04 -4.07
CA LEU A 204 0.10 -3.91 -3.75
C LEU A 204 1.33 -4.43 -3.02
N SER A 205 2.53 -4.16 -3.56
CA SER A 205 3.80 -4.59 -2.96
C SER A 205 4.82 -3.46 -2.96
N ASN A 206 5.96 -3.64 -2.28
CA ASN A 206 7.03 -2.63 -2.20
C ASN A 206 6.50 -1.27 -1.72
N PHE A 207 5.79 -1.29 -0.60
CA PHE A 207 5.24 -0.09 0.00
C PHE A 207 6.33 0.88 0.44
N SER A 208 6.01 2.17 0.38
CA SER A 208 6.89 3.28 0.75
C SER A 208 7.35 3.27 2.21
N ASP A 209 6.61 2.61 3.09
CA ASP A 209 6.91 2.47 4.51
C ASP A 209 7.43 1.08 4.89
N GLY A 210 7.73 0.23 3.89
CA GLY A 210 8.35 -1.08 4.10
C GLY A 210 7.40 -2.19 4.53
N ARG A 211 6.09 -1.94 4.61
CA ARG A 211 5.11 -3.00 4.94
C ARG A 211 5.09 -4.13 3.88
N LEU A 212 4.61 -5.28 4.31
CA LEU A 212 4.46 -6.46 3.47
C LEU A 212 3.43 -6.26 2.35
N GLU A 213 3.57 -7.09 1.32
CA GLU A 213 2.62 -7.18 0.21
C GLU A 213 1.19 -7.42 0.71
N VAL A 214 0.24 -6.65 0.18
CA VAL A 214 -1.20 -6.82 0.42
C VAL A 214 -1.83 -7.55 -0.76
N PRO A 215 -2.42 -8.73 -0.54
CA PRO A 215 -3.04 -9.51 -1.61
C PRO A 215 -4.34 -8.84 -2.12
N PRO A 216 -4.76 -9.16 -3.36
CA PRO A 216 -5.88 -8.48 -4.02
C PRO A 216 -7.19 -8.46 -3.21
N ASP A 217 -7.50 -9.56 -2.53
CA ASP A 217 -8.72 -9.75 -1.73
C ASP A 217 -8.76 -8.86 -0.46
N GLN A 218 -7.63 -8.29 -0.06
CA GLN A 218 -7.49 -7.47 1.14
C GLN A 218 -7.33 -5.97 0.85
N ILE A 219 -7.10 -5.58 -0.42
CA ILE A 219 -6.88 -4.18 -0.80
C ILE A 219 -8.06 -3.30 -0.37
N THR A 220 -9.30 -3.68 -0.74
CA THR A 220 -10.50 -2.91 -0.38
C THR A 220 -10.67 -2.83 1.14
N ARG A 221 -10.35 -3.90 1.88
CA ARG A 221 -10.46 -3.91 3.34
C ARG A 221 -9.51 -2.91 4.00
N PHE A 222 -8.28 -2.82 3.52
CA PHE A 222 -7.23 -2.01 4.17
C PHE A 222 -7.16 -0.58 3.64
N PHE A 223 -7.34 -0.38 2.34
CA PHE A 223 -7.14 0.91 1.67
C PHE A 223 -8.42 1.49 1.07
N GLY A 224 -9.51 0.71 1.04
CA GLY A 224 -10.80 1.15 0.52
C GLY A 224 -10.97 0.95 -0.99
N GLU A 225 -12.21 1.09 -1.43
CA GLU A 225 -12.63 0.84 -2.82
C GLU A 225 -12.02 1.82 -3.82
N ASN A 226 -11.79 3.07 -3.42
CA ASN A 226 -11.20 4.08 -4.29
C ASN A 226 -9.77 3.72 -4.68
N THR A 227 -8.99 3.13 -3.78
CA THR A 227 -7.63 2.67 -4.07
C THR A 227 -7.65 1.53 -5.08
N LYS A 228 -8.57 0.58 -4.93
CA LYS A 228 -8.75 -0.52 -5.89
C LYS A 228 -9.11 0.02 -7.29
N LYS A 229 -10.12 0.88 -7.39
CA LYS A 229 -10.53 1.53 -8.65
C LYS A 229 -9.44 2.38 -9.29
N TYR A 230 -8.62 3.05 -8.46
CA TYR A 230 -7.48 3.80 -8.96
C TYR A 230 -6.47 2.83 -9.57
N MET A 231 -6.07 1.79 -8.84
CA MET A 231 -5.14 0.76 -9.27
C MET A 231 -5.56 0.01 -10.55
N GLU A 232 -6.85 -0.24 -10.74
CA GLU A 232 -7.41 -0.85 -11.96
C GLU A 232 -7.07 -0.08 -13.24
N GLN A 233 -6.89 1.24 -13.15
CA GLN A 233 -6.71 2.11 -14.32
C GLN A 233 -5.25 2.23 -14.80
N TYR A 234 -4.26 1.78 -14.03
CA TYR A 234 -2.84 2.01 -14.34
C TYR A 234 -2.11 0.71 -14.69
N PRO A 235 -1.06 0.77 -15.52
CA PRO A 235 -0.32 -0.41 -15.91
C PRO A 235 0.44 -1.04 -14.73
N ALA A 236 0.66 -2.35 -14.85
CA ALA A 236 1.51 -3.11 -13.93
C ALA A 236 2.88 -2.43 -13.75
N GLY A 237 3.41 -2.46 -12.53
CA GLY A 237 4.68 -1.82 -12.17
C GLY A 237 4.59 -0.31 -11.94
N THR A 238 3.41 0.31 -12.05
CA THR A 238 3.20 1.73 -11.70
C THR A 238 2.99 1.87 -10.18
N PRO A 239 3.54 2.93 -9.55
CA PRO A 239 3.22 3.24 -8.16
C PRO A 239 1.77 3.74 -8.04
N ILE A 240 1.04 3.18 -7.09
CA ILE A 240 -0.34 3.46 -6.74
C ILE A 240 -0.34 4.14 -5.38
N MET A 241 -0.93 5.33 -5.30
CA MET A 241 -1.14 6.00 -4.03
C MET A 241 -2.24 5.27 -3.25
N ALA A 242 -1.84 4.47 -2.26
CA ALA A 242 -2.72 3.57 -1.54
C ALA A 242 -3.47 4.26 -0.38
N TYR A 243 -2.84 5.27 0.22
CA TYR A 243 -3.41 6.07 1.29
C TYR A 243 -2.90 7.51 1.23
N MET A 244 -3.79 8.46 1.46
CA MET A 244 -3.47 9.87 1.57
C MET A 244 -4.38 10.51 2.62
N ARG A 245 -3.81 11.27 3.56
CA ARG A 245 -4.57 12.04 4.56
C ARG A 245 -3.78 13.29 4.94
N HIS A 246 -4.47 14.27 5.56
CA HIS A 246 -3.86 15.44 6.18
C HIS A 246 -2.87 16.15 5.25
N TYR A 247 -3.36 16.61 4.10
CA TYR A 247 -2.51 17.30 3.12
C TYR A 247 -3.17 18.58 2.60
N LYS A 248 -2.31 19.52 2.20
CA LYS A 248 -2.67 20.73 1.47
C LYS A 248 -2.29 20.53 0.02
N VAL A 249 -3.06 21.17 -0.87
CA VAL A 249 -2.79 21.17 -2.30
C VAL A 249 -2.18 22.52 -2.66
N GLU A 250 -0.99 22.50 -3.24
CA GLU A 250 -0.30 23.68 -3.76
C GLU A 250 -0.21 23.57 -5.29
N GLU A 251 -0.72 24.56 -6.03
CA GLU A 251 -0.47 24.63 -7.47
C GLU A 251 0.95 25.16 -7.71
N ILE A 252 1.78 24.36 -8.38
CA ILE A 252 3.20 24.70 -8.59
C ILE A 252 3.54 24.99 -10.06
N ALA A 253 2.71 24.55 -11.00
CA ALA A 253 2.90 24.87 -12.41
C ALA A 253 1.63 24.71 -13.24
N THR A 254 1.50 25.56 -14.26
CA THR A 254 0.47 25.44 -15.30
C THR A 254 1.09 25.73 -16.68
N ALA A 255 0.68 24.96 -17.68
CA ALA A 255 1.06 25.16 -19.08
C ALA A 255 -0.10 24.83 -20.03
N THR A 256 0.00 25.35 -21.25
CA THR A 256 -1.01 25.18 -22.29
C THR A 256 -0.37 24.87 -23.64
N SER A 257 -1.12 24.21 -24.51
CA SER A 257 -0.80 24.04 -25.93
C SER A 257 -2.10 24.09 -26.74
N GLN A 258 -1.99 24.25 -28.06
CA GLN A 258 -3.13 24.19 -28.97
C GLN A 258 -3.02 22.98 -29.91
N LEU A 259 -4.16 22.41 -30.32
CA LEU A 259 -4.19 21.24 -31.22
C LEU A 259 -3.62 21.56 -32.60
N GLU A 260 -3.98 22.72 -33.16
CA GLU A 260 -3.66 23.17 -34.51
C GLU A 260 -4.25 22.25 -35.60
N SER A 261 -4.16 22.63 -36.89
CA SER A 261 -4.75 21.85 -38.01
C SER A 261 -3.66 21.14 -38.80
N PHE A 262 -3.87 19.84 -39.05
CA PHE A 262 -3.07 19.01 -39.95
C PHE A 262 -4.03 18.07 -40.68
N PRO A 263 -4.77 18.58 -41.68
CA PRO A 263 -5.85 17.85 -42.35
C PRO A 263 -5.40 16.54 -42.99
N GLU A 264 -4.13 16.42 -43.37
CA GLU A 264 -3.55 15.20 -43.93
C GLU A 264 -3.61 13.99 -42.98
N TYR A 265 -3.82 14.21 -41.69
CA TYR A 265 -3.91 13.19 -40.65
C TYR A 265 -5.28 13.08 -39.98
N ASP A 266 -6.30 13.74 -40.56
CA ASP A 266 -7.68 13.87 -40.07
C ASP A 266 -7.77 14.61 -38.72
N ASP A 267 -8.23 15.86 -38.77
CA ASP A 267 -8.37 16.70 -37.59
C ASP A 267 -9.36 16.14 -36.54
N ILE A 268 -10.33 15.30 -36.94
CA ILE A 268 -11.26 14.65 -36.00
C ILE A 268 -10.52 13.58 -35.19
N ASN A 269 -9.74 12.72 -35.85
CA ASN A 269 -8.93 11.71 -35.18
C ASN A 269 -7.87 12.35 -34.27
N ARG A 270 -7.29 13.47 -34.71
CA ARG A 270 -6.33 14.23 -33.91
C ARG A 270 -6.98 14.82 -32.66
N GLU A 271 -8.17 15.40 -32.77
CA GLU A 271 -8.90 15.91 -31.60
C GLU A 271 -9.23 14.77 -30.63
N TYR A 272 -9.73 13.64 -31.13
CA TYR A 272 -10.03 12.47 -30.32
C TYR A 272 -8.80 12.01 -29.52
N ASN A 273 -7.66 11.80 -30.20
CA ASN A 273 -6.43 11.38 -29.55
C ASN A 273 -5.89 12.39 -28.53
N ALA A 274 -6.06 13.69 -28.78
CA ALA A 274 -5.68 14.71 -27.82
C ALA A 274 -6.52 14.63 -26.53
N ARG A 275 -7.83 14.37 -26.66
CA ARG A 275 -8.74 14.19 -25.52
C ARG A 275 -8.43 12.90 -24.76
N GLU A 276 -8.14 11.81 -25.45
CA GLU A 276 -7.75 10.55 -24.81
C GLU A 276 -6.41 10.71 -24.06
N PHE A 277 -5.42 11.42 -24.61
CA PHE A 277 -4.17 11.71 -23.88
C PHE A 277 -4.46 12.45 -22.57
N VAL A 278 -5.29 13.49 -22.63
CA VAL A 278 -5.70 14.28 -21.46
C VAL A 278 -6.39 13.39 -20.43
N LYS A 279 -7.31 12.53 -20.86
CA LYS A 279 -8.02 11.58 -19.99
C LYS A 279 -7.08 10.55 -19.35
N ALA A 280 -6.08 10.07 -20.09
CA ALA A 280 -5.08 9.12 -19.62
C ALA A 280 -4.25 9.71 -18.47
N TRP A 281 -3.86 10.99 -18.56
CA TRP A 281 -2.99 11.63 -17.59
C TRP A 281 -3.72 12.36 -16.46
N ASN A 282 -4.97 12.78 -16.66
CA ASN A 282 -5.72 13.53 -15.66
C ASN A 282 -5.97 12.72 -14.38
N GLY A 283 -5.53 13.25 -13.24
CA GLY A 283 -5.62 12.63 -11.92
C GLY A 283 -4.46 11.67 -11.60
N THR A 284 -3.41 11.62 -12.43
CA THR A 284 -2.23 10.78 -12.16
C THR A 284 -1.44 11.36 -11.00
N ILE A 285 -1.11 10.52 -10.02
CA ILE A 285 -0.27 10.88 -8.87
C ILE A 285 1.11 10.26 -9.10
N VAL A 286 2.16 11.07 -8.89
CA VAL A 286 3.56 10.63 -8.97
C VAL A 286 4.19 10.76 -7.59
N PRO A 287 4.33 9.66 -6.83
CA PRO A 287 4.98 9.70 -5.53
C PRO A 287 6.46 10.11 -5.59
N PRO A 288 7.03 10.59 -4.47
CA PRO A 288 8.44 10.96 -4.36
C PRO A 288 9.38 9.83 -4.76
N GLY A 289 10.41 10.14 -5.55
CA GLY A 289 11.42 9.17 -5.97
C GLY A 289 10.91 8.08 -6.92
N THR A 290 9.74 8.27 -7.54
CA THR A 290 9.12 7.28 -8.44
C THR A 290 8.75 7.87 -9.79
N SER A 291 8.49 6.99 -10.76
CA SER A 291 7.94 7.34 -12.06
C SER A 291 6.54 6.76 -12.21
N SER A 292 5.59 7.55 -12.71
CA SER A 292 4.23 7.08 -13.03
C SER A 292 3.90 7.24 -14.51
N SER A 293 2.97 6.42 -14.99
CA SER A 293 2.31 6.50 -16.28
C SER A 293 0.92 7.09 -16.18
N GLY A 294 0.34 7.43 -17.33
CA GLY A 294 -1.10 7.56 -17.47
C GLY A 294 -1.82 6.21 -17.41
N LYS A 295 -3.13 6.26 -17.63
CA LYS A 295 -4.04 5.11 -17.51
C LYS A 295 -3.95 4.17 -18.71
N ASP A 296 -3.79 2.87 -18.49
CA ASP A 296 -3.73 1.83 -19.54
C ASP A 296 -5.11 1.43 -20.08
N THR A 297 -6.18 1.85 -19.40
CA THR A 297 -7.58 1.72 -19.84
C THR A 297 -7.97 2.71 -20.95
N VAL A 298 -7.07 3.61 -21.35
CA VAL A 298 -7.30 4.61 -22.38
C VAL A 298 -6.64 4.16 -23.69
N GLN A 299 -7.41 4.19 -24.77
CA GLN A 299 -6.97 3.76 -26.10
C GLN A 299 -6.92 4.94 -27.06
N PHE A 300 -6.05 4.84 -28.07
CA PHE A 300 -5.87 5.84 -29.10
C PHE A 300 -6.29 5.27 -30.46
N THR A 301 -6.78 6.15 -31.34
CA THR A 301 -6.98 5.79 -32.75
C THR A 301 -5.67 5.96 -33.52
N SER A 302 -5.57 5.24 -34.63
CA SER A 302 -4.41 5.28 -35.52
C SER A 302 -4.74 5.95 -36.84
N SER A 303 -3.84 6.80 -37.31
CA SER A 303 -3.86 7.42 -38.63
C SER A 303 -2.67 6.88 -39.43
N ARG A 304 -2.83 6.67 -40.72
CA ARG A 304 -1.75 6.20 -41.60
C ARG A 304 -0.67 7.27 -41.69
N ASP A 305 0.57 6.89 -41.38
CA ASP A 305 1.74 7.76 -41.46
C ASP A 305 2.94 6.96 -42.00
N PRO A 306 3.35 7.18 -43.26
CA PRO A 306 4.50 6.48 -43.85
C PRO A 306 5.84 6.71 -43.13
N LYS A 307 5.94 7.75 -42.30
CA LYS A 307 7.14 8.06 -41.52
C LYS A 307 7.15 7.36 -40.16
N ALA A 308 5.99 6.91 -39.69
CA ALA A 308 5.89 6.19 -38.42
C ALA A 308 6.44 4.77 -38.56
N PRO A 309 7.19 4.27 -37.56
CA PRO A 309 7.53 2.85 -37.48
C PRO A 309 6.24 2.01 -37.49
N GLY A 310 6.09 1.15 -38.50
CA GLY A 310 4.86 0.35 -38.70
C GLY A 310 3.79 1.00 -39.59
N GLY A 311 4.01 2.23 -40.07
CA GLY A 311 3.14 2.90 -41.05
C GLY A 311 1.89 3.60 -40.48
N TYR A 312 1.76 3.65 -39.15
CA TYR A 312 0.62 4.25 -38.45
C TYR A 312 1.08 4.99 -37.18
N ALA A 313 0.36 6.06 -36.83
CA ALA A 313 0.60 6.84 -35.62
C ALA A 313 -0.69 7.42 -35.03
N SER A 314 -0.71 7.60 -33.72
CA SER A 314 -1.79 8.32 -33.02
C SER A 314 -1.54 9.83 -33.07
N HIS A 315 -1.78 10.44 -34.23
CA HIS A 315 -1.66 11.89 -34.40
C HIS A 315 -2.63 12.64 -33.48
N GLY A 316 -2.24 13.85 -33.06
CA GLY A 316 -2.97 14.65 -32.07
C GLY A 316 -2.45 14.54 -30.64
N THR A 317 -1.52 13.61 -30.36
CA THR A 317 -0.89 13.41 -29.04
C THR A 317 0.28 14.34 -28.74
N CYS A 318 0.90 14.95 -29.75
CA CYS A 318 2.01 15.89 -29.54
C CYS A 318 1.60 17.17 -28.77
N PRO A 319 0.48 17.84 -29.10
CA PRO A 319 0.00 19.00 -28.33
C PRO A 319 -0.22 18.75 -26.83
N PRO A 320 -0.95 17.72 -26.38
CA PRO A 320 -1.07 17.44 -24.95
C PRO A 320 0.25 17.01 -24.31
N ALA A 321 1.12 16.29 -25.04
CA ALA A 321 2.47 15.97 -24.57
C ALA A 321 3.32 17.24 -24.33
N ARG A 322 3.20 18.27 -25.18
CA ARG A 322 3.84 19.58 -24.95
C ARG A 322 3.30 20.26 -23.70
N ALA A 323 1.98 20.31 -23.53
CA ALA A 323 1.36 20.89 -22.34
C ALA A 323 1.86 20.19 -21.06
N LEU A 324 1.87 18.85 -21.06
CA LEU A 324 2.40 18.06 -19.94
C LEU A 324 3.88 18.35 -19.68
N ARG A 325 4.75 18.24 -20.70
CA ARG A 325 6.18 18.52 -20.60
C ARG A 325 6.45 19.91 -20.03
N ASP A 326 5.78 20.92 -20.54
CA ASP A 326 6.00 22.31 -20.15
C ASP A 326 5.52 22.58 -18.72
N ALA A 327 4.43 21.93 -18.29
CA ALA A 327 3.97 22.00 -16.89
C ALA A 327 4.94 21.27 -15.94
N VAL A 328 5.43 20.08 -16.32
CA VAL A 328 6.44 19.31 -15.57
C VAL A 328 7.74 20.09 -15.45
N ALA A 329 8.23 20.68 -16.54
CA ALA A 329 9.46 21.48 -16.52
C ALA A 329 9.32 22.77 -15.68
N LYS A 330 8.17 23.45 -15.76
CA LYS A 330 7.87 24.62 -14.90
C LYS A 330 7.78 24.25 -13.42
N ALA A 331 7.35 23.03 -13.11
CA ALA A 331 7.35 22.50 -11.75
C ALA A 331 8.76 22.16 -11.23
N GLY A 332 9.79 22.30 -12.07
CA GLY A 332 11.18 21.99 -11.75
C GLY A 332 11.54 20.51 -11.84
N LEU A 333 10.70 19.70 -12.49
CA LEU A 333 10.87 18.25 -12.61
C LEU A 333 11.60 17.87 -13.91
N PRO A 334 12.24 16.69 -13.96
CA PRO A 334 12.90 16.18 -15.17
C PRO A 334 11.93 16.02 -16.35
N THR A 335 12.48 16.08 -17.57
CA THR A 335 11.70 15.87 -18.80
C THR A 335 11.06 14.48 -18.78
N PRO A 336 9.75 14.33 -19.08
CA PRO A 336 9.11 13.03 -19.11
C PRO A 336 9.77 12.08 -20.12
N THR A 337 9.90 10.80 -19.75
CA THR A 337 10.37 9.77 -20.67
C THR A 337 9.37 9.61 -21.82
N GLY A 338 9.86 9.41 -23.05
CA GLY A 338 9.00 9.32 -24.24
C GLY A 338 8.57 10.67 -24.82
N ILE A 339 8.95 11.80 -24.18
CA ILE A 339 8.64 13.15 -24.66
C ILE A 339 9.92 13.95 -24.91
N SER A 340 9.99 14.62 -26.06
CA SER A 340 11.08 15.50 -26.48
C SER A 340 10.73 16.99 -26.34
N TRP A 341 11.74 17.85 -26.41
CA TRP A 341 11.59 19.32 -26.42
C TRP A 341 11.17 19.89 -27.79
N GLY A 342 11.07 19.04 -28.81
CA GLY A 342 10.62 19.45 -30.15
C GLY A 342 9.14 19.83 -30.20
N TYR A 343 8.73 20.33 -31.36
CA TYR A 343 7.32 20.54 -31.67
C TYR A 343 6.57 19.20 -31.77
N PHE A 344 7.17 18.20 -32.44
CA PHE A 344 6.73 16.81 -32.40
C PHE A 344 7.23 16.16 -31.12
N ALA A 345 6.52 16.43 -30.03
CA ALA A 345 6.98 16.14 -28.69
C ALA A 345 6.95 14.64 -28.36
N LEU A 346 5.91 13.91 -28.77
CA LEU A 346 5.83 12.46 -28.49
C LEU A 346 6.76 11.68 -29.42
N ILE A 347 7.64 10.87 -28.85
CA ILE A 347 8.61 10.05 -29.60
C ILE A 347 7.89 8.84 -30.21
N TYR A 348 8.15 8.54 -31.49
CA TYR A 348 7.60 7.34 -32.13
C TYR A 348 7.99 6.06 -31.38
N GLY A 349 7.05 5.12 -31.31
CA GLY A 349 7.24 3.85 -30.61
C GLY A 349 6.98 3.91 -29.10
N PHE A 350 6.64 5.09 -28.55
CA PHE A 350 6.13 5.22 -27.19
C PHE A 350 4.60 5.30 -27.20
N ASP A 351 3.96 4.41 -26.45
CA ASP A 351 2.55 4.56 -26.12
C ASP A 351 2.32 5.84 -25.28
N PRO A 352 1.38 6.73 -25.68
CA PRO A 352 1.20 8.02 -25.01
C PRO A 352 0.72 7.93 -23.56
N ALA A 353 0.14 6.80 -23.14
CA ALA A 353 -0.35 6.60 -21.79
C ALA A 353 0.63 5.77 -20.95
N THR A 354 1.11 4.64 -21.48
CA THR A 354 1.76 3.58 -20.69
C THR A 354 3.29 3.58 -20.79
N ASP A 355 3.87 4.03 -21.90
CA ASP A 355 5.34 4.13 -22.05
C ASP A 355 5.88 5.51 -21.65
N VAL A 356 5.07 6.56 -21.78
CA VAL A 356 5.42 7.87 -21.24
C VAL A 356 5.43 7.82 -19.71
N LYS A 357 6.50 8.36 -19.11
CA LYS A 357 6.69 8.37 -17.65
C LYS A 357 7.03 9.76 -17.16
N VAL A 358 6.35 10.22 -16.11
CA VAL A 358 6.75 11.41 -15.35
C VAL A 358 7.46 10.96 -14.09
N TYR A 359 8.69 11.44 -13.88
CA TYR A 359 9.49 11.18 -12.68
C TYR A 359 9.37 12.35 -11.70
N ASN A 360 9.19 12.03 -10.42
CA ASN A 360 9.16 13.02 -9.35
C ASN A 360 10.40 12.87 -8.45
N ASP A 361 11.40 13.73 -8.65
CA ASP A 361 12.58 13.85 -7.80
C ASP A 361 12.37 14.76 -6.57
N GLY A 362 11.16 15.31 -6.43
CA GLY A 362 10.75 16.09 -5.28
C GLY A 362 10.46 15.25 -4.04
N LYS A 363 10.32 15.93 -2.90
CA LYS A 363 10.05 15.30 -1.59
C LYS A 363 8.60 14.91 -1.37
N TYR A 364 7.67 15.51 -2.10
CA TYR A 364 6.23 15.35 -1.90
C TYR A 364 5.57 14.78 -3.15
N PRO A 365 4.50 13.98 -3.01
CA PRO A 365 3.73 13.53 -4.17
C PRO A 365 3.24 14.71 -5.00
N ILE A 366 3.21 14.53 -6.31
CA ILE A 366 2.55 15.47 -7.23
C ILE A 366 1.32 14.84 -7.86
N MET A 367 0.35 15.65 -8.24
CA MET A 367 -0.82 15.25 -9.02
C MET A 367 -0.87 16.05 -10.32
N ILE A 368 -1.03 15.33 -11.43
CA ILE A 368 -1.14 15.88 -12.78
C ILE A 368 -2.63 16.04 -13.09
N ILE A 369 -3.04 17.27 -13.39
CA ILE A 369 -4.40 17.59 -13.85
C ILE A 369 -4.31 18.09 -15.27
N MET A 370 -5.11 17.50 -16.16
CA MET A 370 -5.18 17.91 -17.56
C MET A 370 -6.63 18.04 -17.99
N TRP A 371 -6.91 19.03 -18.85
CA TRP A 371 -8.24 19.22 -19.44
C TRP A 371 -8.12 19.93 -20.80
N THR A 372 -9.22 19.99 -21.53
CA THR A 372 -9.31 20.65 -22.84
C THR A 372 -10.47 21.65 -22.86
N GLU A 373 -10.32 22.75 -23.60
CA GLU A 373 -11.41 23.69 -23.88
C GLU A 373 -11.54 23.93 -25.38
N GLY A 374 -12.77 24.08 -25.86
CA GLY A 374 -13.08 24.20 -27.29
C GLY A 374 -13.06 22.88 -28.04
N SER A 375 -12.98 22.97 -29.37
CA SER A 375 -12.99 21.83 -30.31
C SER A 375 -12.19 22.17 -31.57
N GLY A 376 -11.98 21.14 -32.40
CA GLY A 376 -11.25 21.20 -33.65
C GLY A 376 -9.81 21.69 -33.48
N PRO A 377 -9.20 22.18 -34.56
CA PRO A 377 -7.86 22.75 -34.56
C PRO A 377 -7.63 23.86 -33.52
N SER A 378 -8.69 24.57 -33.13
CA SER A 378 -8.63 25.64 -32.13
C SER A 378 -8.59 25.14 -30.68
N MET A 379 -8.82 23.85 -30.42
CA MET A 379 -8.89 23.29 -29.07
C MET A 379 -7.62 23.60 -28.27
N VAL A 380 -7.82 24.18 -27.08
CA VAL A 380 -6.75 24.48 -26.12
C VAL A 380 -6.65 23.33 -25.14
N ILE A 381 -5.43 22.91 -24.86
CA ILE A 381 -5.10 21.82 -23.95
C ILE A 381 -4.33 22.41 -22.78
N TYR A 382 -4.75 22.08 -21.58
CA TYR A 382 -4.18 22.57 -20.34
C TYR A 382 -3.57 21.43 -19.54
N ALA A 383 -2.47 21.73 -18.86
CA ALA A 383 -1.85 20.85 -17.88
C ALA A 383 -1.46 21.66 -16.64
N LYS A 384 -1.69 21.08 -15.48
CA LYS A 384 -1.37 21.65 -14.17
C LYS A 384 -0.71 20.59 -13.29
N ILE A 385 0.33 21.00 -12.57
CA ILE A 385 0.99 20.17 -11.55
C ILE A 385 0.62 20.73 -10.18
N LEU A 386 0.05 19.86 -9.36
CA LEU A 386 -0.29 20.12 -7.97
C LEU A 386 0.69 19.36 -7.07
N ARG A 387 1.19 19.98 -6.01
CA ARG A 387 2.00 19.34 -4.96
C ARG A 387 1.11 19.02 -3.76
N LEU A 388 1.24 17.81 -3.21
CA LEU A 388 0.47 17.34 -2.05
C LEU A 388 1.37 17.37 -0.81
N ILE A 389 1.20 18.38 0.05
CA ILE A 389 2.09 18.63 1.19
C ILE A 389 1.40 18.19 2.49
N PRO A 390 2.02 17.33 3.34
CA PRO A 390 1.50 17.00 4.67
C PRO A 390 1.19 18.26 5.50
N THR A 391 0.09 18.25 6.26
CA THR A 391 -0.39 19.40 7.06
C THR A 391 0.18 19.46 8.45
#